data_AF-A0A7W8ZMG7-F1
#
_entry.id   AF-A0A7W8ZMG7-F1
#
_cell.length_a   1.000
_cell.length_b   1.000
_cell.length_c   1.000
_cell.angle_alpha   90.00
_cell.angle_beta   90.00
_cell.angle_gamma   90.00
#
_symmetry.space_group_name_H-M   'P 1'
#
loop_
_entity.id
_entity.type
_entity.pdbx_description
1 polymer ?
#
loop_
_entity_poly.entity_id
_entity_poly.type
_entity_poly.pdbx_seq_one_letter_code
_entity_poly.pdbx_strand_id
1 'polypeptide(L)'
;MAKQTLNVIKNWFKTGLKPSQLQFWDTWDSFWHKDEIIPAANIENLDKRFDEKADQQAFAGHLKDVSAHGINNKVDKEAGKGLSANDYTDIEKQKLARLYNFDDTDMQEQIDVINQKNTAQDVEIEVVKDLALTINSKENIIAIGTKNQYFRGDKTWQTLDKTAIGLGNLPTYLSNYGALKAGLSLGDFYSITDVFGNYMLAVTSAETSPPLILTLNIPSDNYKLDLGTEIYSYNGMENILDYGDGYSQKSNNIGVVFEHTYLKAGIYKIALILADYSNVTVAYIRESTITKMENLSKLNSLTFLSITSGNLGYFNTELPSNLSRFYLGGIENKDKNNEIITGIEIDIFRKNTDSYFDLEISYTALADINFKVGFPGSLKSANFSYNKSLTHIDLDIFKNCTNLTKIELNDNGNLFVVKSVSSLPKGLKELHLQGNKLTYVTVNNILIDLDKIEFTALTVTLNNQNQPAVPTGDGLIAKNNLIAKGFSIITD
;
A
#
# COMPACT_ATOMS: atom_id res chain seq x y z
N MET A 1 29.52 -1.62 2.49
CA MET A 1 30.55 -1.26 3.50
C MET A 1 30.15 0.03 4.22
N ALA A 2 30.67 0.24 5.43
CA ALA A 2 30.43 1.47 6.20
C ALA A 2 30.88 2.72 5.43
N LYS A 3 30.09 3.81 5.50
CA LYS A 3 30.35 5.08 4.83
C LYS A 3 31.65 5.75 5.32
N GLN A 4 32.00 5.53 6.59
CA GLN A 4 33.21 6.00 7.25
C GLN A 4 33.82 4.91 8.13
N THR A 5 35.13 4.98 8.38
CA THR A 5 35.78 4.06 9.33
C THR A 5 35.52 4.47 10.77
N LEU A 6 35.46 3.50 11.69
CA LEU A 6 35.27 3.76 13.12
C LEU A 6 36.34 4.70 13.72
N ASN A 7 37.57 4.70 13.19
CA ASN A 7 38.62 5.61 13.62
C ASN A 7 38.39 7.06 13.14
N VAL A 8 37.79 7.26 11.96
CA VAL A 8 37.36 8.59 11.50
C VAL A 8 36.21 9.10 12.38
N ILE A 9 35.18 8.28 12.59
CA ILE A 9 34.02 8.61 13.44
C ILE A 9 34.46 8.99 14.87
N LYS A 10 35.32 8.19 15.51
CA LYS A 10 35.83 8.48 16.87
C LYS A 10 36.56 9.81 17.00
N ASN A 11 37.14 10.35 15.92
CA ASN A 11 37.77 11.67 15.95
C ASN A 11 36.75 12.82 15.99
N TRP A 12 35.51 12.61 15.55
CA TRP A 12 34.46 13.62 15.52
C TRP A 12 33.77 13.83 16.88
N PHE A 13 33.86 12.87 17.79
CA PHE A 13 33.22 12.88 19.13
C PHE A 13 34.23 12.96 20.29
N LYS A 14 35.37 13.64 20.09
CA LYS A 14 36.31 13.95 21.17
C LYS A 14 35.76 15.06 22.07
N THR A 15 36.05 15.00 23.36
CA THR A 15 35.65 16.03 24.35
C THR A 15 36.02 17.43 23.87
N GLY A 16 35.04 18.34 23.86
CA GLY A 16 35.21 19.72 23.38
C GLY A 16 35.04 19.93 21.87
N LEU A 17 34.91 18.86 21.08
CA LEU A 17 34.52 18.95 19.66
C LEU A 17 33.02 18.67 19.50
N LYS A 18 32.40 19.36 18.53
CA LYS A 18 31.03 19.10 18.07
C LYS A 18 31.09 18.69 16.60
N PRO A 19 30.55 17.52 16.20
CA PRO A 19 30.52 17.12 14.81
C PRO A 19 29.66 18.09 13.97
N SER A 20 30.01 18.26 12.70
CA SER A 20 29.11 18.88 11.72
C SER A 20 27.89 18.00 11.46
N GLN A 21 26.83 18.56 10.88
CA GLN A 21 25.63 17.80 10.51
C GLN A 21 25.96 16.60 9.61
N LEU A 22 26.85 16.78 8.62
CA LEU A 22 27.30 15.70 7.74
C LEU A 22 28.07 14.63 8.51
N GLN A 23 28.97 15.01 9.42
CA GLN A 23 29.72 14.06 10.26
C GLN A 23 28.78 13.29 11.21
N PHE A 24 27.74 13.94 11.71
CA PHE A 24 26.72 13.29 12.55
C PHE A 24 25.88 12.28 11.76
N TRP A 25 25.45 12.61 10.53
CA TRP A 25 24.74 11.67 9.67
C TRP A 25 25.62 10.51 9.18
N ASP A 26 26.83 10.81 8.69
CA ASP A 26 27.83 9.81 8.29
C ASP A 26 28.18 8.81 9.41
N THR A 27 27.99 9.20 10.67
CA THR A 27 28.15 8.30 11.81
C THR A 27 27.09 7.21 11.82
N TRP A 28 25.81 7.57 11.65
CA TRP A 28 24.71 6.61 11.64
C TRP A 28 24.68 5.78 10.35
N ASP A 29 24.89 6.40 9.19
CA ASP A 29 25.02 5.74 7.88
C ASP A 29 26.20 4.73 7.79
N SER A 30 27.07 4.69 8.80
CA SER A 30 28.21 3.75 8.88
C SER A 30 27.89 2.49 9.69
N PHE A 31 26.73 2.39 10.32
CA PHE A 31 26.25 1.21 11.02
C PHE A 31 25.02 0.63 10.32
N TRP A 32 24.76 -0.66 10.52
CA TRP A 32 23.55 -1.33 10.03
C TRP A 32 22.46 -1.30 11.10
N HIS A 33 21.23 -1.04 10.70
CA HIS A 33 20.04 -1.13 11.54
C HIS A 33 19.50 -2.57 11.58
N LYS A 34 18.68 -2.91 12.60
CA LYS A 34 18.24 -4.30 12.84
C LYS A 34 17.21 -4.83 11.84
N ASP A 35 16.54 -3.90 11.18
CA ASP A 35 15.51 -4.08 10.17
C ASP A 35 16.08 -4.11 8.73
N GLU A 36 17.38 -3.82 8.57
CA GLU A 36 18.06 -3.85 7.27
C GLU A 36 18.57 -5.25 6.91
N ILE A 37 18.45 -5.61 5.63
CA ILE A 37 18.97 -6.87 5.10
C ILE A 37 20.46 -6.69 4.79
N ILE A 38 21.33 -7.41 5.51
CA ILE A 38 22.77 -7.43 5.23
C ILE A 38 23.05 -8.27 3.96
N PRO A 39 23.59 -7.69 2.87
CA PRO A 39 23.92 -8.46 1.67
C PRO A 39 25.09 -9.42 1.92
N ALA A 40 24.99 -10.66 1.41
CA ALA A 40 26.01 -11.70 1.57
C ALA A 40 27.42 -11.24 1.18
N ALA A 41 27.55 -10.48 0.10
CA ALA A 41 28.83 -9.92 -0.38
C ALA A 41 29.50 -8.90 0.57
N ASN A 42 28.79 -8.40 1.60
CA ASN A 42 29.35 -7.54 2.64
C ASN A 42 29.81 -8.34 3.89
N ILE A 43 29.69 -9.67 3.89
CA ILE A 43 30.07 -10.54 5.02
C ILE A 43 31.44 -11.15 4.73
N GLU A 44 32.47 -10.69 5.45
CA GLU A 44 33.85 -11.13 5.24
C GLU A 44 34.01 -12.65 5.49
N ASN A 45 34.74 -13.32 4.60
CA ASN A 45 35.00 -14.78 4.63
C ASN A 45 33.74 -15.67 4.57
N LEU A 46 32.57 -15.16 4.13
CA LEU A 46 31.35 -15.97 4.01
C LEU A 46 31.53 -17.13 3.01
N ASP A 47 32.06 -16.86 1.82
CA ASP A 47 32.30 -17.87 0.78
C ASP A 47 33.26 -18.96 1.29
N LYS A 48 34.38 -18.53 1.89
CA LYS A 48 35.35 -19.44 2.51
C LYS A 48 34.75 -20.32 3.61
N ARG A 49 33.73 -19.86 4.33
CA ARG A 49 33.00 -20.69 5.32
C ARG A 49 32.02 -21.67 4.68
N PHE A 50 31.57 -21.44 3.45
CA PHE A 50 30.87 -22.45 2.65
C PHE A 50 31.87 -23.48 2.10
N ASP A 51 33.06 -23.05 1.70
CA ASP A 51 34.24 -23.91 1.39
C ASP A 51 34.85 -24.61 2.64
N GLU A 52 34.19 -24.52 3.80
CA GLU A 52 34.51 -25.31 5.02
C GLU A 52 33.39 -26.33 5.34
N LYS A 53 32.33 -26.41 4.52
CA LYS A 53 31.15 -27.25 4.74
C LYS A 53 31.13 -28.47 3.82
N ALA A 54 31.81 -29.54 4.27
CA ALA A 54 31.80 -30.87 3.67
C ALA A 54 32.23 -30.85 2.19
N ASP A 55 33.51 -30.56 1.98
CA ASP A 55 34.10 -30.36 0.65
C ASP A 55 33.85 -31.50 -0.33
N GLN A 56 33.82 -31.11 -1.61
CA GLN A 56 33.95 -32.01 -2.76
C GLN A 56 35.13 -32.99 -2.58
N GLN A 57 36.15 -32.62 -1.81
CA GLN A 57 37.30 -33.44 -1.44
C GLN A 57 36.95 -34.64 -0.55
N ALA A 58 36.01 -34.51 0.40
CA ALA A 58 35.55 -35.62 1.23
C ALA A 58 34.70 -36.62 0.41
N PHE A 59 33.83 -36.11 -0.45
CA PHE A 59 33.06 -36.94 -1.39
C PHE A 59 33.96 -37.65 -2.40
N ALA A 60 34.92 -36.94 -3.00
CA ALA A 60 35.89 -37.51 -3.93
C ALA A 60 36.87 -38.48 -3.26
N GLY A 61 37.14 -38.32 -1.96
CA GLY A 61 37.86 -39.30 -1.14
C GLY A 61 37.07 -40.59 -1.00
N HIS A 62 35.80 -40.51 -0.60
CA HIS A 62 34.90 -41.67 -0.50
C HIS A 62 34.74 -42.41 -1.84
N LEU A 63 34.61 -41.68 -2.95
CA LEU A 63 34.47 -42.26 -4.30
C LEU A 63 35.74 -43.01 -4.78
N LYS A 64 36.90 -42.72 -4.18
CA LYS A 64 38.19 -43.37 -4.49
C LYS A 64 38.58 -44.46 -3.48
N ASP A 65 37.96 -44.47 -2.31
CA ASP A 65 38.18 -45.49 -1.30
C ASP A 65 37.34 -46.74 -1.62
N VAL A 66 37.95 -47.66 -2.37
CA VAL A 66 37.39 -48.98 -2.70
C VAL A 66 37.09 -49.85 -1.46
N SER A 67 37.62 -49.49 -0.29
CA SER A 67 37.37 -50.19 0.99
C SER A 67 36.30 -49.51 1.85
N ALA A 68 35.75 -48.35 1.45
CA ALA A 68 34.81 -47.57 2.26
C ALA A 68 33.48 -48.29 2.59
N HIS A 69 33.21 -49.42 1.93
CA HIS A 69 32.04 -50.28 2.16
C HIS A 69 32.39 -51.64 2.77
N GLY A 70 33.63 -51.86 3.21
CA GLY A 70 34.03 -53.06 3.98
C GLY A 70 33.88 -54.40 3.27
N ILE A 71 33.86 -54.41 1.93
CA ILE A 71 33.55 -55.59 1.10
C ILE A 71 34.68 -56.64 1.14
N ASN A 72 35.88 -56.24 1.57
CA ASN A 72 37.14 -57.01 1.60
C ASN A 72 37.10 -58.30 2.44
N ASN A 73 36.02 -58.56 3.19
CA ASN A 73 35.79 -59.80 3.94
C ASN A 73 34.87 -60.80 3.23
N LYS A 74 34.47 -60.54 1.96
CA LYS A 74 33.79 -61.52 1.11
C LYS A 74 34.83 -62.44 0.47
N VAL A 75 34.56 -63.75 0.44
CA VAL A 75 35.45 -64.76 -0.14
C VAL A 75 35.68 -64.53 -1.63
N ASP A 76 36.94 -64.56 -2.05
CA ASP A 76 37.36 -64.33 -3.43
C ASP A 76 37.04 -65.48 -4.38
N LYS A 77 36.88 -65.14 -5.66
CA LYS A 77 36.65 -66.09 -6.75
C LYS A 77 37.96 -66.72 -7.22
N GLU A 78 38.15 -68.02 -6.96
CA GLU A 78 39.23 -68.80 -7.56
C GLU A 78 39.01 -69.03 -9.07
N ALA A 79 40.07 -68.92 -9.87
CA ALA A 79 40.01 -69.15 -11.30
C ALA A 79 39.69 -70.62 -11.61
N GLY A 80 38.61 -70.86 -12.38
CA GLY A 80 38.17 -72.20 -12.79
C GLY A 80 37.01 -72.79 -11.98
N LYS A 81 36.48 -72.10 -10.96
CA LYS A 81 35.31 -72.55 -10.18
C LYS A 81 34.09 -71.63 -10.37
N GLY A 82 32.92 -72.24 -10.57
CA GLY A 82 31.62 -71.59 -10.47
C GLY A 82 31.11 -71.56 -9.02
N LEU A 83 30.08 -70.74 -8.74
CA LEU A 83 29.55 -70.52 -7.38
C LEU A 83 28.63 -71.64 -6.84
N SER A 84 28.51 -72.77 -7.55
CA SER A 84 27.81 -73.98 -7.12
C SER A 84 28.46 -75.22 -7.73
N ALA A 85 28.40 -76.36 -7.04
CA ALA A 85 29.20 -77.56 -7.33
C ALA A 85 28.69 -78.42 -8.50
N ASN A 86 29.63 -79.18 -9.11
CA ASN A 86 29.47 -80.20 -10.16
C ASN A 86 29.09 -79.59 -11.55
N ASP A 87 29.13 -80.27 -12.71
CA ASP A 87 28.96 -81.71 -13.01
C ASP A 87 30.22 -82.58 -13.18
N TYR A 88 30.90 -82.50 -14.34
CA TYR A 88 31.52 -83.67 -15.02
C TYR A 88 33.00 -83.97 -14.74
N THR A 89 33.43 -85.19 -15.10
CA THR A 89 34.74 -85.81 -14.81
C THR A 89 35.53 -86.25 -16.06
N ASP A 90 36.83 -86.53 -15.93
CA ASP A 90 37.71 -86.86 -17.08
C ASP A 90 37.37 -88.17 -17.81
N ILE A 91 36.61 -89.08 -17.18
CA ILE A 91 36.10 -90.30 -17.82
C ILE A 91 35.11 -89.96 -18.95
N GLU A 92 34.33 -88.89 -18.78
CA GLU A 92 33.33 -88.46 -19.77
C GLU A 92 34.01 -87.82 -21.00
N LYS A 93 35.16 -87.17 -20.80
CA LYS A 93 36.03 -86.68 -21.89
C LYS A 93 36.59 -87.84 -22.74
N GLN A 94 36.99 -88.96 -22.12
CA GLN A 94 37.45 -90.14 -22.86
C GLN A 94 36.33 -90.87 -23.64
N LYS A 95 35.07 -90.78 -23.20
CA LYS A 95 33.93 -91.31 -23.97
C LYS A 95 33.70 -90.50 -25.25
N LEU A 96 33.82 -89.17 -25.17
CA LEU A 96 33.63 -88.26 -26.30
C LEU A 96 34.66 -88.49 -27.42
N ALA A 97 35.90 -88.85 -27.08
CA ALA A 97 36.99 -89.10 -28.03
C ALA A 97 36.79 -90.33 -28.96
N ARG A 98 35.74 -91.16 -28.75
CA ARG A 98 35.47 -92.38 -29.55
C ARG A 98 34.54 -92.17 -30.76
N LEU A 99 34.14 -90.94 -31.07
CA LEU A 99 33.15 -90.61 -32.11
C LEU A 99 33.66 -90.60 -33.56
N TYR A 100 34.85 -91.13 -33.85
CA TYR A 100 35.55 -90.96 -35.15
C TYR A 100 34.97 -91.70 -36.37
N ASN A 101 33.80 -92.33 -36.26
CA ASN A 101 33.11 -93.04 -37.35
C ASN A 101 31.72 -92.43 -37.65
N PHE A 102 31.51 -91.16 -37.32
CA PHE A 102 30.25 -90.47 -37.58
C PHE A 102 30.26 -89.88 -38.99
N ASP A 103 29.41 -90.44 -39.88
CA ASP A 103 29.12 -89.85 -41.18
C ASP A 103 28.18 -88.65 -40.97
N ASP A 104 28.73 -87.45 -41.14
CA ASP A 104 28.00 -86.19 -40.98
C ASP A 104 27.45 -85.64 -42.29
N THR A 105 27.45 -86.40 -43.40
CA THR A 105 26.97 -85.92 -44.72
C THR A 105 25.52 -85.41 -44.66
N ASP A 106 24.60 -86.19 -44.06
CA ASP A 106 23.21 -85.76 -43.83
C ASP A 106 23.11 -84.51 -42.94
N MET A 107 24.05 -84.35 -42.00
CA MET A 107 24.12 -83.15 -41.16
C MET A 107 24.70 -81.95 -41.92
N GLN A 108 25.67 -82.14 -42.81
CA GLN A 108 26.20 -81.10 -43.69
C GLN A 108 25.15 -80.62 -44.68
N GLU A 109 24.37 -81.52 -45.30
CA GLU A 109 23.23 -81.12 -46.17
C GLU A 109 22.16 -80.35 -45.38
N GLN A 110 21.83 -80.79 -44.17
CA GLN A 110 20.89 -80.05 -43.31
C GLN A 110 21.46 -78.69 -42.88
N ILE A 111 22.76 -78.60 -42.58
CA ILE A 111 23.46 -77.35 -42.27
C ILE A 111 23.44 -76.41 -43.48
N ASP A 112 23.65 -76.90 -44.71
CA ASP A 112 23.60 -76.07 -45.92
C ASP A 112 22.18 -75.58 -46.25
N VAL A 113 21.15 -76.41 -46.04
CA VAL A 113 19.75 -75.97 -46.13
C VAL A 113 19.42 -74.93 -45.06
N ILE A 114 19.95 -75.08 -43.84
CA ILE A 114 19.82 -74.08 -42.77
C ILE A 114 20.57 -72.80 -43.14
N ASN A 115 21.78 -72.88 -43.67
CA ASN A 115 22.58 -71.72 -44.09
C ASN A 115 21.90 -70.96 -45.24
N GLN A 116 21.30 -71.65 -46.22
CA GLN A 116 20.53 -71.01 -47.28
C GLN A 116 19.26 -70.32 -46.73
N LYS A 117 18.54 -70.96 -45.80
CA LYS A 117 17.38 -70.33 -45.12
C LYS A 117 17.78 -69.13 -44.29
N ASN A 118 18.87 -69.21 -43.53
CA ASN A 118 19.42 -68.10 -42.77
C ASN A 118 19.83 -66.96 -43.70
N THR A 119 20.49 -67.25 -44.84
CA THR A 119 20.85 -66.22 -45.84
C THR A 119 19.62 -65.53 -46.43
N ALA A 120 18.55 -66.28 -46.74
CA ALA A 120 17.29 -65.69 -47.22
C ALA A 120 16.58 -64.86 -46.14
N GLN A 121 16.61 -65.32 -44.89
CA GLN A 121 16.06 -64.59 -43.74
C GLN A 121 16.89 -63.35 -43.39
N ASP A 122 18.21 -63.39 -43.58
CA ASP A 122 19.11 -62.25 -43.44
C ASP A 122 18.81 -61.18 -44.49
N VAL A 123 18.46 -61.56 -45.72
CA VAL A 123 17.99 -60.64 -46.78
C VAL A 123 16.63 -60.03 -46.42
N GLU A 124 15.68 -60.80 -45.88
CA GLU A 124 14.43 -60.23 -45.34
C GLU A 124 14.69 -59.26 -44.17
N ILE A 125 15.61 -59.60 -43.28
CA ILE A 125 16.05 -58.74 -42.17
C ILE A 125 16.78 -57.49 -42.69
N GLU A 126 17.54 -57.57 -43.77
CA GLU A 126 18.19 -56.43 -44.42
C GLU A 126 17.16 -55.47 -45.03
N VAL A 127 16.13 -55.99 -45.70
CA VAL A 127 14.99 -55.19 -46.17
C VAL A 127 14.25 -54.53 -44.99
N VAL A 128 14.07 -55.23 -43.87
CA VAL A 128 13.48 -54.65 -42.65
C VAL A 128 14.39 -53.59 -42.00
N LYS A 129 15.72 -53.76 -42.02
CA LYS A 129 16.69 -52.75 -41.56
C LYS A 129 16.65 -51.51 -42.44
N ASP A 130 16.57 -51.66 -43.76
CA ASP A 130 16.43 -50.54 -44.70
C ASP A 130 15.08 -49.83 -44.55
N LEU A 131 13.99 -50.55 -44.27
CA LEU A 131 12.72 -49.94 -43.85
C LEU A 131 12.89 -49.15 -42.55
N ALA A 132 13.57 -49.69 -41.54
CA ALA A 132 13.79 -49.01 -40.27
C ALA A 132 14.67 -47.75 -40.42
N LEU A 133 15.72 -47.79 -41.25
CA LEU A 133 16.53 -46.62 -41.61
C LEU A 133 15.70 -45.59 -42.41
N THR A 134 14.84 -46.04 -43.32
CA THR A 134 13.94 -45.19 -44.10
C THR A 134 12.87 -44.53 -43.22
N ILE A 135 12.34 -45.23 -42.21
CA ILE A 135 11.38 -44.68 -41.25
C ILE A 135 12.07 -43.66 -40.33
N ASN A 136 13.23 -44.01 -39.77
CA ASN A 136 14.01 -43.12 -38.90
C ASN A 136 14.55 -41.87 -39.62
N SER A 137 14.69 -41.90 -40.95
CA SER A 137 15.05 -40.73 -41.77
C SER A 137 13.85 -39.90 -42.24
N LYS A 138 12.61 -40.40 -42.10
CA LYS A 138 11.38 -39.68 -42.51
C LYS A 138 10.72 -38.86 -41.41
N GLU A 139 11.04 -39.15 -40.14
CA GLU A 139 10.62 -38.32 -39.01
C GLU A 139 11.84 -37.65 -38.36
N ASN A 140 12.10 -36.39 -38.73
CA ASN A 140 13.02 -35.55 -37.97
C ASN A 140 12.58 -35.52 -36.50
N ILE A 141 13.54 -35.76 -35.59
CA ILE A 141 13.33 -35.61 -34.14
C ILE A 141 12.76 -34.21 -33.89
N ILE A 142 11.55 -34.15 -33.34
CA ILE A 142 10.97 -32.90 -32.84
C ILE A 142 11.80 -32.51 -31.62
N ALA A 143 12.73 -31.58 -31.80
CA ALA A 143 13.51 -31.01 -30.70
C ALA A 143 12.57 -30.51 -29.60
N ILE A 144 12.96 -30.63 -28.33
CA ILE A 144 12.09 -30.22 -27.23
C ILE A 144 12.01 -28.68 -27.19
N GLY A 145 10.81 -28.14 -27.38
CA GLY A 145 10.54 -26.71 -27.23
C GLY A 145 10.57 -26.25 -25.78
N THR A 146 10.90 -24.97 -25.56
CA THR A 146 10.75 -24.32 -24.25
C THR A 146 9.29 -23.92 -23.99
N LYS A 147 8.95 -23.62 -22.73
CA LYS A 147 7.60 -23.16 -22.33
C LYS A 147 7.09 -21.90 -23.06
N ASN A 148 7.98 -21.15 -23.72
CA ASN A 148 7.67 -19.89 -24.40
C ASN A 148 7.64 -20.02 -25.94
N GLN A 149 7.72 -21.24 -26.48
CA GLN A 149 7.73 -21.51 -27.91
C GLN A 149 6.49 -22.30 -28.34
N TYR A 150 6.03 -22.04 -29.56
CA TYR A 150 4.89 -22.69 -30.18
C TYR A 150 5.36 -23.57 -31.34
N PHE A 151 4.85 -24.79 -31.41
CA PHE A 151 5.12 -25.71 -32.49
C PHE A 151 4.26 -25.37 -33.71
N ARG A 152 4.90 -25.17 -34.87
CA ARG A 152 4.23 -24.81 -36.12
C ARG A 152 4.03 -26.03 -37.01
N GLY A 153 3.08 -25.93 -37.95
CA GLY A 153 2.77 -27.01 -38.90
C GLY A 153 3.91 -27.40 -39.85
N ASP A 154 5.00 -26.62 -39.91
CA ASP A 154 6.23 -26.92 -40.65
C ASP A 154 7.27 -27.72 -39.83
N LYS A 155 6.86 -28.26 -38.67
CA LYS A 155 7.70 -28.97 -37.69
C LYS A 155 8.79 -28.10 -37.01
N THR A 156 8.66 -26.77 -37.01
CA THR A 156 9.58 -25.87 -36.29
C THR A 156 8.97 -25.24 -35.04
N TRP A 157 9.81 -24.89 -34.06
CA TRP A 157 9.42 -24.12 -32.88
C TRP A 157 9.69 -22.63 -33.09
N GLN A 158 8.69 -21.79 -32.84
CA GLN A 158 8.81 -20.33 -32.91
C GLN A 158 8.36 -19.67 -31.61
N THR A 159 9.12 -18.68 -31.13
CA THR A 159 8.66 -17.73 -30.11
C THR A 159 7.67 -16.76 -30.77
N LEU A 160 6.41 -16.77 -30.33
CA LEU A 160 5.40 -15.81 -30.77
C LEU A 160 5.38 -14.63 -29.80
N ASP A 161 6.37 -13.74 -29.91
CA ASP A 161 6.33 -12.44 -29.26
C ASP A 161 5.51 -11.42 -30.08
N LYS A 162 5.26 -10.24 -29.51
CA LYS A 162 4.48 -9.17 -30.16
C LYS A 162 5.05 -8.75 -31.52
N THR A 163 6.38 -8.75 -31.67
CA THR A 163 7.07 -8.41 -32.92
C THR A 163 6.79 -9.47 -33.97
N ALA A 164 6.88 -10.75 -33.60
CA ALA A 164 6.66 -11.89 -34.48
C ALA A 164 5.23 -11.96 -35.06
N ILE A 165 4.24 -11.36 -34.38
CA ILE A 165 2.84 -11.30 -34.83
C ILE A 165 2.41 -9.91 -35.36
N GLY A 166 3.35 -9.00 -35.63
CA GLY A 166 3.06 -7.68 -36.19
C GLY A 166 2.42 -6.68 -35.22
N LEU A 167 2.39 -7.02 -33.92
CA LEU A 167 1.81 -6.23 -32.83
C LEU A 167 2.88 -5.50 -31.99
N GLY A 168 4.08 -5.29 -32.53
CA GLY A 168 5.18 -4.61 -31.84
C GLY A 168 4.86 -3.17 -31.40
N ASN A 169 3.87 -2.53 -32.04
CA ASN A 169 3.38 -1.19 -31.69
C ASN A 169 2.40 -1.18 -30.50
N LEU A 170 1.99 -2.34 -29.96
CA LEU A 170 1.06 -2.42 -28.81
C LEU A 170 1.83 -2.48 -27.48
N PRO A 171 1.55 -1.59 -26.50
CA PRO A 171 2.27 -1.54 -25.23
C PRO A 171 2.25 -2.88 -24.47
N THR A 172 3.40 -3.29 -23.91
CA THR A 172 3.49 -4.48 -23.05
C THR A 172 2.97 -4.19 -21.64
N TYR A 173 1.68 -4.43 -21.43
CA TYR A 173 1.09 -4.50 -20.10
C TYR A 173 1.57 -5.77 -19.41
N LEU A 174 2.55 -5.63 -18.51
CA LEU A 174 2.95 -6.70 -17.60
C LEU A 174 1.80 -6.96 -16.62
N SER A 175 1.29 -8.18 -16.58
CA SER A 175 0.28 -8.59 -15.61
C SER A 175 0.78 -8.40 -14.17
N ASN A 176 0.03 -7.60 -13.41
CA ASN A 176 0.30 -7.10 -12.05
C ASN A 176 0.85 -8.12 -11.03
N TYR A 177 2.18 -8.27 -10.99
CA TYR A 177 2.89 -8.72 -9.78
C TYR A 177 4.33 -8.16 -9.69
N GLY A 178 5.01 -7.98 -10.84
CA GLY A 178 6.36 -7.40 -10.88
C GLY A 178 6.42 -5.91 -10.51
N ALA A 179 5.38 -5.14 -10.83
CA ALA A 179 5.34 -3.69 -10.62
C ALA A 179 5.26 -3.28 -9.14
N LEU A 180 4.75 -4.13 -8.25
CA LEU A 180 4.63 -3.83 -6.81
C LEU A 180 5.98 -3.61 -6.11
N LYS A 181 7.10 -4.08 -6.68
CA LYS A 181 8.39 -4.12 -5.99
C LYS A 181 9.31 -2.92 -6.28
N ALA A 182 8.92 -2.01 -7.18
CA ALA A 182 9.74 -0.87 -7.61
C ALA A 182 9.37 0.47 -6.94
N GLY A 183 8.24 0.52 -6.21
CA GLY A 183 7.68 1.76 -5.67
C GLY A 183 6.92 2.55 -6.75
N LEU A 184 5.61 2.73 -6.55
CA LEU A 184 4.80 3.58 -7.43
C LEU A 184 5.20 5.05 -7.20
N SER A 185 5.40 5.80 -8.28
CA SER A 185 5.75 7.21 -8.20
C SER A 185 4.48 8.10 -8.20
N LEU A 186 4.66 9.38 -7.86
CA LEU A 186 3.54 10.32 -7.68
C LEU A 186 2.95 10.74 -9.04
N GLY A 187 2.10 9.90 -9.62
CA GLY A 187 1.43 10.16 -10.90
C GLY A 187 1.02 8.91 -11.68
N ASP A 188 1.49 7.73 -11.29
CA ASP A 188 1.27 6.46 -11.99
C ASP A 188 -0.14 5.90 -11.78
N PHE A 189 -1.16 6.62 -12.28
CA PHE A 189 -2.48 6.04 -12.53
C PHE A 189 -2.42 5.18 -13.79
N TYR A 190 -2.94 3.96 -13.72
CA TYR A 190 -3.14 3.11 -14.90
C TYR A 190 -3.95 3.85 -15.97
N SER A 191 -3.63 3.60 -17.24
CA SER A 191 -4.48 4.08 -18.33
C SER A 191 -5.87 3.46 -18.17
N ILE A 192 -6.90 4.30 -18.12
CA ILE A 192 -8.31 3.89 -17.95
C ILE A 192 -8.72 2.87 -19.04
N THR A 193 -8.07 2.87 -20.20
CA THR A 193 -8.33 1.90 -21.28
C THR A 193 -8.03 0.45 -20.92
N ASP A 194 -7.09 0.17 -20.01
CA ASP A 194 -6.58 -1.19 -19.79
C ASP A 194 -7.34 -2.00 -18.73
N VAL A 195 -8.10 -1.31 -17.87
CA VAL A 195 -8.98 -1.93 -16.87
C VAL A 195 -10.36 -2.27 -17.44
N PHE A 196 -10.80 -1.57 -18.50
CA PHE A 196 -12.19 -1.56 -18.96
C PHE A 196 -12.45 -2.36 -20.24
N GLY A 197 -11.56 -3.28 -20.60
CA GLY A 197 -11.49 -4.00 -21.89
C GLY A 197 -12.70 -4.86 -22.34
N ASN A 198 -13.85 -4.78 -21.67
CA ASN A 198 -15.16 -5.28 -22.13
C ASN A 198 -16.39 -4.57 -21.53
N TYR A 199 -16.22 -3.50 -20.73
CA TYR A 199 -17.32 -2.90 -19.93
C TYR A 199 -17.69 -1.45 -20.32
N MET A 200 -17.22 -0.99 -21.49
CA MET A 200 -17.50 0.33 -22.07
C MET A 200 -18.88 0.42 -22.74
N LEU A 201 -19.96 0.19 -21.98
CA LEU A 201 -21.33 0.26 -22.51
C LEU A 201 -22.36 0.94 -21.58
N ALA A 202 -21.93 1.58 -20.50
CA ALA A 202 -22.84 2.22 -19.53
C ALA A 202 -22.30 3.47 -18.81
N VAL A 203 -21.39 4.27 -19.40
CA VAL A 203 -21.13 5.63 -18.90
C VAL A 203 -20.82 6.64 -20.02
N THR A 204 -21.75 6.82 -20.98
CA THR A 204 -21.58 7.66 -22.19
C THR A 204 -21.56 9.18 -21.94
N SER A 205 -20.97 9.63 -20.82
CA SER A 205 -20.74 11.04 -20.46
C SER A 205 -19.60 11.28 -19.45
N ALA A 206 -18.98 10.26 -18.85
CA ALA A 206 -18.00 10.45 -17.76
C ALA A 206 -16.52 10.37 -18.19
N GLU A 207 -16.23 10.02 -19.45
CA GLU A 207 -14.90 9.57 -19.94
C GLU A 207 -13.76 10.61 -19.88
N THR A 208 -13.98 11.83 -19.37
CA THR A 208 -12.94 12.88 -19.26
C THR A 208 -12.78 13.48 -17.86
N SER A 209 -13.52 13.03 -16.84
CA SER A 209 -13.46 13.62 -15.50
C SER A 209 -12.64 12.72 -14.55
N PRO A 210 -11.52 13.20 -13.95
CA PRO A 210 -10.77 12.40 -12.98
C PRO A 210 -11.65 11.87 -11.81
N PRO A 211 -11.41 10.65 -11.31
CA PRO A 211 -12.17 10.08 -10.20
C PRO A 211 -12.07 10.91 -8.90
N LEU A 212 -13.03 10.74 -8.00
CA LEU A 212 -12.84 11.09 -6.59
C LEU A 212 -11.81 10.13 -6.00
N ILE A 213 -10.72 10.65 -5.43
CA ILE A 213 -9.64 9.81 -4.87
C ILE A 213 -9.66 9.92 -3.35
N LEU A 214 -9.70 8.76 -2.70
CA LEU A 214 -9.49 8.61 -1.25
C LEU A 214 -8.19 7.83 -1.05
N THR A 215 -7.22 8.41 -0.34
CA THR A 215 -5.98 7.71 0.02
C THR A 215 -6.12 7.14 1.42
N LEU A 216 -5.91 5.84 1.57
CA LEU A 216 -6.02 5.10 2.84
C LEU A 216 -4.63 4.67 3.31
N ASN A 217 -4.41 4.70 4.62
CA ASN A 217 -3.25 4.09 5.26
C ASN A 217 -3.67 2.83 6.01
N ILE A 218 -3.53 1.67 5.36
CA ILE A 218 -3.95 0.38 5.90
C ILE A 218 -2.92 -0.12 6.92
N PRO A 219 -3.29 -0.26 8.21
CA PRO A 219 -2.33 -0.41 9.31
C PRO A 219 -1.75 -1.82 9.47
N SER A 220 -2.39 -2.84 8.88
CA SER A 220 -2.00 -4.24 9.05
C SER A 220 -2.38 -5.10 7.84
N ASP A 221 -1.70 -6.25 7.69
CA ASP A 221 -2.13 -7.30 6.77
C ASP A 221 -3.53 -7.82 7.15
N ASN A 222 -4.31 -8.24 6.16
CA ASN A 222 -5.70 -8.73 6.29
C ASN A 222 -6.64 -7.75 7.01
N TYR A 223 -6.45 -6.44 6.82
CA TYR A 223 -7.30 -5.41 7.41
C TYR A 223 -8.64 -5.33 6.66
N LYS A 224 -9.75 -5.43 7.41
CA LYS A 224 -11.10 -5.20 6.88
C LYS A 224 -11.47 -3.72 6.99
N LEU A 225 -11.78 -3.11 5.86
CA LEU A 225 -12.50 -1.85 5.79
C LEU A 225 -13.98 -2.18 5.98
N ASP A 226 -14.51 -1.88 7.17
CA ASP A 226 -15.92 -2.06 7.51
C ASP A 226 -16.79 -0.91 6.97
N LEU A 227 -18.13 -1.08 7.09
CA LEU A 227 -19.20 -0.21 6.56
C LEU A 227 -19.16 1.27 6.99
N GLY A 228 -18.13 1.73 7.69
CA GLY A 228 -18.05 3.10 8.20
C GLY A 228 -17.96 4.18 7.11
N THR A 229 -17.39 3.88 5.95
CA THR A 229 -17.28 4.87 4.85
C THR A 229 -18.39 4.69 3.82
N GLU A 230 -19.26 5.70 3.68
CA GLU A 230 -20.49 5.69 2.89
C GLU A 230 -20.76 7.03 2.18
N ILE A 231 -20.89 7.03 0.85
CA ILE A 231 -21.21 8.23 0.06
C ILE A 231 -22.62 8.08 -0.53
N TYR A 232 -23.50 9.05 -0.27
CA TYR A 232 -24.93 8.97 -0.61
C TYR A 232 -25.32 9.92 -1.74
N SER A 233 -26.24 9.44 -2.58
CA SER A 233 -26.98 10.21 -3.55
C SER A 233 -28.48 10.13 -3.30
N TYR A 234 -29.23 11.11 -3.79
CA TYR A 234 -30.69 11.10 -3.73
C TYR A 234 -31.34 10.12 -4.71
N ASN A 235 -30.68 9.84 -5.83
CA ASN A 235 -31.15 8.96 -6.90
C ASN A 235 -30.09 7.88 -7.13
N GLY A 236 -30.47 6.62 -7.32
CA GLY A 236 -29.52 5.52 -7.52
C GLY A 236 -28.51 5.84 -8.63
N MET A 237 -27.21 5.80 -8.31
CA MET A 237 -26.15 6.17 -9.25
C MET A 237 -25.43 4.93 -9.74
N GLU A 238 -25.24 4.82 -11.05
CA GLU A 238 -24.19 3.95 -11.59
C GLU A 238 -22.83 4.47 -11.08
N ASN A 239 -22.15 3.60 -10.34
CA ASN A 239 -20.84 3.89 -9.76
C ASN A 239 -19.90 2.70 -9.92
N ILE A 240 -18.62 3.01 -10.07
CA ILE A 240 -17.53 2.05 -10.08
C ILE A 240 -16.54 2.48 -9.01
N LEU A 241 -16.22 1.55 -8.12
CA LEU A 241 -15.29 1.74 -7.02
C LEU A 241 -14.12 0.77 -7.21
N ASP A 242 -12.95 1.32 -7.52
CA ASP A 242 -11.67 0.60 -7.56
C ASP A 242 -10.99 0.77 -6.21
N TYR A 243 -10.64 -0.33 -5.55
CA TYR A 243 -10.05 -0.33 -4.22
C TYR A 243 -8.53 -0.09 -4.22
N GLY A 244 -7.90 -0.02 -5.40
CA GLY A 244 -6.48 0.28 -5.58
C GLY A 244 -5.53 -0.90 -5.34
N ASP A 245 -6.06 -2.10 -5.08
CA ASP A 245 -5.31 -3.36 -4.95
C ASP A 245 -5.58 -4.35 -6.10
N GLY A 246 -6.34 -3.91 -7.11
CA GLY A 246 -6.78 -4.74 -8.24
C GLY A 246 -8.21 -5.29 -8.08
N TYR A 247 -8.85 -5.13 -6.92
CA TYR A 247 -10.27 -5.40 -6.77
C TYR A 247 -11.12 -4.15 -7.10
N SER A 248 -12.24 -4.37 -7.80
CA SER A 248 -13.21 -3.31 -8.08
C SER A 248 -14.64 -3.84 -8.03
N GLN A 249 -15.58 -2.96 -7.72
CA GLN A 249 -17.02 -3.24 -7.70
C GLN A 249 -17.77 -2.22 -8.57
N LYS A 250 -18.82 -2.69 -9.25
CA LYS A 250 -19.85 -1.83 -9.85
C LYS A 250 -21.14 -1.94 -9.04
N SER A 251 -21.81 -0.81 -8.81
CA SER A 251 -23.11 -0.76 -8.15
C SER A 251 -24.01 0.30 -8.80
N ASN A 252 -25.32 0.12 -8.66
CA ASN A 252 -26.36 1.06 -9.10
C ASN A 252 -27.25 1.49 -7.91
N ASN A 253 -26.65 1.60 -6.71
CA ASN A 253 -27.35 1.89 -5.47
C ASN A 253 -27.48 3.40 -5.18
N ILE A 254 -28.37 3.72 -4.23
CA ILE A 254 -28.57 5.07 -3.66
C ILE A 254 -27.33 5.53 -2.86
N GLY A 255 -26.54 4.60 -2.33
CA GLY A 255 -25.26 4.87 -1.67
C GLY A 255 -24.15 3.95 -2.13
N VAL A 256 -22.93 4.47 -2.11
CA VAL A 256 -21.67 3.75 -2.32
C VAL A 256 -21.08 3.45 -0.95
N VAL A 257 -21.06 2.17 -0.59
CA VAL A 257 -20.44 1.69 0.65
C VAL A 257 -19.08 1.06 0.31
N PHE A 258 -18.08 1.39 1.12
CA PHE A 258 -16.69 1.02 0.92
C PHE A 258 -16.38 -0.16 1.85
N GLU A 259 -16.69 -1.38 1.41
CA GLU A 259 -16.41 -2.61 2.18
C GLU A 259 -15.43 -3.49 1.41
N HIS A 260 -14.23 -3.70 1.98
CA HIS A 260 -13.18 -4.50 1.35
C HIS A 260 -12.19 -5.08 2.37
N THR A 261 -11.47 -6.15 2.02
CA THR A 261 -10.40 -6.72 2.85
C THR A 261 -9.06 -6.58 2.15
N TYR A 262 -8.22 -5.68 2.66
CA TYR A 262 -6.86 -5.49 2.16
C TYR A 262 -5.94 -6.57 2.74
N LEU A 263 -5.43 -7.46 1.88
CA LEU A 263 -4.55 -8.56 2.30
C LEU A 263 -3.18 -8.09 2.82
N LYS A 264 -2.78 -6.85 2.53
CA LYS A 264 -1.49 -6.27 2.92
C LYS A 264 -1.63 -4.88 3.54
N ALA A 265 -0.79 -4.59 4.53
CA ALA A 265 -0.57 -3.25 5.02
C ALA A 265 0.04 -2.35 3.94
N GLY A 266 -0.28 -1.05 3.95
CA GLY A 266 0.28 -0.10 2.99
C GLY A 266 -0.64 1.08 2.69
N ILE A 267 -0.18 1.93 1.76
CA ILE A 267 -0.94 3.08 1.28
C ILE A 267 -1.69 2.68 0.00
N TYR A 268 -3.01 2.83 0.02
CA TYR A 268 -3.88 2.51 -1.11
C TYR A 268 -4.63 3.76 -1.58
N LYS A 269 -5.03 3.78 -2.84
CA LYS A 269 -5.87 4.84 -3.42
C LYS A 269 -7.14 4.21 -3.93
N ILE A 270 -8.24 4.48 -3.25
CA ILE A 270 -9.57 4.14 -3.75
C ILE A 270 -9.99 5.21 -4.76
N ALA A 271 -10.43 4.77 -5.94
CA ALA A 271 -10.98 5.63 -6.98
C ALA A 271 -12.48 5.38 -7.11
N LEU A 272 -13.29 6.39 -6.77
CA LEU A 272 -14.73 6.38 -7.02
C LEU A 272 -15.03 7.14 -8.31
N ILE A 273 -15.56 6.41 -9.30
CA ILE A 273 -16.07 6.91 -10.57
C ILE A 273 -17.60 6.92 -10.49
N LEU A 274 -18.21 8.08 -10.66
CA LEU A 274 -19.66 8.26 -10.72
C LEU A 274 -20.09 8.62 -12.14
N ALA A 275 -21.24 8.11 -12.58
CA ALA A 275 -21.86 8.55 -13.83
C ALA A 275 -22.21 10.05 -13.82
N ASP A 276 -22.60 10.57 -12.64
CA ASP A 276 -22.87 11.99 -12.42
C ASP A 276 -22.58 12.39 -10.96
N TYR A 277 -21.49 13.15 -10.76
CA TYR A 277 -21.07 13.67 -9.45
C TYR A 277 -22.03 14.72 -8.86
N SER A 278 -22.92 15.30 -9.67
CA SER A 278 -23.89 16.32 -9.21
C SER A 278 -25.09 15.74 -8.47
N ASN A 279 -25.28 14.42 -8.48
CA ASN A 279 -26.31 13.75 -7.67
C ASN A 279 -25.87 13.44 -6.23
N VAL A 280 -24.59 13.64 -5.89
CA VAL A 280 -24.08 13.42 -4.52
C VAL A 280 -24.44 14.64 -3.65
N THR A 281 -25.27 14.41 -2.65
CA THR A 281 -25.74 15.45 -1.72
C THR A 281 -25.17 15.30 -0.32
N VAL A 282 -24.82 14.07 0.11
CA VAL A 282 -24.32 13.80 1.46
C VAL A 282 -23.19 12.75 1.41
N ALA A 283 -22.15 12.95 2.21
CA ALA A 283 -21.05 11.99 2.36
C ALA A 283 -20.71 11.79 3.85
N TYR A 284 -20.64 10.53 4.28
CA TYR A 284 -20.23 10.11 5.61
C TYR A 284 -18.95 9.27 5.53
N ILE A 285 -17.90 9.68 6.22
CA ILE A 285 -16.64 8.96 6.30
C ILE A 285 -16.41 8.62 7.76
N ARG A 286 -16.85 7.43 8.18
CA ARG A 286 -16.74 6.96 9.57
C ARG A 286 -15.67 5.88 9.69
N GLU A 287 -15.02 5.84 10.85
CA GLU A 287 -14.13 4.73 11.28
C GLU A 287 -13.04 4.42 10.24
N SER A 288 -12.50 5.48 9.63
CA SER A 288 -11.83 5.39 8.34
C SER A 288 -10.31 5.61 8.42
N THR A 289 -9.57 4.77 7.72
CA THR A 289 -8.12 4.91 7.50
C THR A 289 -7.76 5.92 6.41
N ILE A 290 -8.75 6.63 5.84
CA ILE A 290 -8.52 7.69 4.87
C ILE A 290 -7.69 8.81 5.49
N THR A 291 -6.53 9.08 4.89
CA THR A 291 -5.58 10.13 5.30
C THR A 291 -5.59 11.35 4.40
N LYS A 292 -6.03 11.18 3.14
CA LYS A 292 -6.12 12.25 2.13
C LYS A 292 -7.32 12.07 1.21
N MET A 293 -7.94 13.17 0.81
CA MET A 293 -8.95 13.19 -0.26
C MET A 293 -8.60 14.19 -1.37
N GLU A 294 -8.96 13.85 -2.60
CA GLU A 294 -8.69 14.64 -3.81
C GLU A 294 -9.91 14.65 -4.74
N ASN A 295 -10.11 15.76 -5.47
CA ASN A 295 -11.22 16.03 -6.39
C ASN A 295 -12.61 16.20 -5.73
N LEU A 296 -12.66 16.52 -4.42
CA LEU A 296 -13.88 16.80 -3.68
C LEU A 296 -14.73 17.92 -4.31
N SER A 297 -14.09 18.98 -4.83
CA SER A 297 -14.76 20.13 -5.46
C SER A 297 -15.71 19.78 -6.62
N LYS A 298 -15.69 18.54 -7.14
CA LYS A 298 -16.61 18.05 -8.17
C LYS A 298 -18.00 17.70 -7.65
N LEU A 299 -18.12 17.45 -6.35
CA LEU A 299 -19.38 17.12 -5.68
C LEU A 299 -20.19 18.41 -5.47
N ASN A 300 -20.51 19.11 -6.57
CA ASN A 300 -21.07 20.48 -6.56
C ASN A 300 -22.39 20.60 -5.80
N SER A 301 -23.12 19.50 -5.62
CA SER A 301 -24.38 19.45 -4.88
C SER A 301 -24.24 18.93 -3.44
N LEU A 302 -23.02 18.66 -2.97
CA LEU A 302 -22.75 18.14 -1.63
C LEU A 302 -23.03 19.22 -0.59
N THR A 303 -24.15 19.09 0.12
CA THR A 303 -24.57 20.02 1.18
C THR A 303 -24.05 19.59 2.55
N PHE A 304 -23.72 18.30 2.74
CA PHE A 304 -23.18 17.80 4.01
C PHE A 304 -22.02 16.82 3.81
N LEU A 305 -20.89 17.14 4.42
CA LEU A 305 -19.72 16.25 4.55
C LEU A 305 -19.46 16.02 6.03
N SER A 306 -19.50 14.76 6.46
CA SER A 306 -19.27 14.35 7.84
C SER A 306 -18.17 13.29 7.90
N ILE A 307 -17.18 13.52 8.75
CA ILE A 307 -15.98 12.69 8.85
C ILE A 307 -15.77 12.39 10.33
N THR A 308 -16.07 11.16 10.76
CA THR A 308 -16.05 10.73 12.17
C THR A 308 -15.01 9.64 12.41
N SER A 309 -14.26 9.72 13.51
CA SER A 309 -13.35 8.65 13.95
C SER A 309 -12.35 8.19 12.87
N GLY A 310 -11.70 9.14 12.16
CA GLY A 310 -10.81 8.84 11.05
C GLY A 310 -9.47 9.60 11.11
N ASN A 311 -8.50 9.13 10.32
CA ASN A 311 -7.12 9.64 10.30
C ASN A 311 -6.87 10.73 9.23
N LEU A 312 -7.90 11.52 8.90
CA LEU A 312 -7.87 12.45 7.76
C LEU A 312 -7.03 13.70 8.05
N GLY A 313 -5.75 13.64 7.71
CA GLY A 313 -4.81 14.74 7.91
C GLY A 313 -4.71 15.75 6.76
N TYR A 314 -5.29 15.48 5.56
CA TYR A 314 -5.09 16.37 4.41
C TYR A 314 -6.24 16.42 3.38
N PHE A 315 -6.51 17.62 2.87
CA PHE A 315 -7.38 17.88 1.72
C PHE A 315 -6.54 18.52 0.60
N ASN A 316 -6.40 17.85 -0.54
CA ASN A 316 -5.56 18.35 -1.66
C ASN A 316 -6.32 19.24 -2.65
N THR A 317 -7.58 19.54 -2.35
CA THR A 317 -8.48 20.29 -3.23
C THR A 317 -9.40 21.19 -2.42
N GLU A 318 -9.85 22.28 -3.05
CA GLU A 318 -10.97 23.08 -2.55
C GLU A 318 -12.19 22.18 -2.25
N LEU A 319 -12.97 22.54 -1.23
CA LEU A 319 -14.20 21.84 -0.89
C LEU A 319 -15.36 22.28 -1.82
N PRO A 320 -16.46 21.50 -1.89
CA PRO A 320 -17.64 21.86 -2.66
C PRO A 320 -18.16 23.26 -2.33
N SER A 321 -18.57 24.00 -3.35
CA SER A 321 -19.05 25.38 -3.17
C SER A 321 -20.38 25.44 -2.42
N ASN A 322 -21.25 24.45 -2.56
CA ASN A 322 -22.58 24.43 -1.93
C ASN A 322 -22.62 23.62 -0.62
N LEU A 323 -21.50 23.54 0.08
CA LEU A 323 -21.39 22.80 1.33
C LEU A 323 -22.04 23.58 2.48
N SER A 324 -23.27 23.22 2.85
CA SER A 324 -24.00 23.87 3.94
C SER A 324 -23.49 23.47 5.33
N ARG A 325 -22.90 22.28 5.46
CA ARG A 325 -22.28 21.81 6.70
C ARG A 325 -21.04 20.94 6.45
N PHE A 326 -19.98 21.21 7.21
CA PHE A 326 -18.81 20.35 7.33
C PHE A 326 -18.64 19.92 8.78
N TYR A 327 -18.49 18.62 9.00
CA TYR A 327 -18.17 18.04 10.30
C TYR A 327 -16.91 17.17 10.17
N LEU A 328 -15.93 17.38 11.04
CA LEU A 328 -14.72 16.57 11.16
C LEU A 328 -14.41 16.36 12.65
N GLY A 329 -14.51 15.13 13.14
CA GLY A 329 -14.31 14.88 14.57
C GLY A 329 -14.18 13.44 15.00
N GLY A 330 -13.93 13.24 16.29
CA GLY A 330 -14.10 11.96 16.95
C GLY A 330 -15.57 11.71 17.31
N ILE A 331 -15.98 10.44 17.43
CA ILE A 331 -17.13 10.11 18.28
C ILE A 331 -16.83 10.60 19.71
N GLU A 332 -17.86 11.01 20.46
CA GLU A 332 -17.85 11.67 21.78
C GLU A 332 -17.18 10.88 22.96
N ASN A 333 -16.34 9.90 22.66
CA ASN A 333 -15.59 9.10 23.60
C ASN A 333 -14.27 9.82 23.96
N LYS A 334 -14.29 10.54 25.10
CA LYS A 334 -13.29 11.53 25.56
C LYS A 334 -11.82 11.05 25.61
N ASP A 335 -11.61 9.74 25.57
CA ASP A 335 -10.32 9.05 25.69
C ASP A 335 -9.70 8.64 24.34
N LYS A 336 -10.47 8.69 23.24
CA LYS A 336 -9.98 8.43 21.88
C LYS A 336 -9.91 9.73 21.07
N ASN A 337 -8.91 10.57 21.36
CA ASN A 337 -8.57 11.67 20.45
C ASN A 337 -8.18 11.03 19.09
N ASN A 338 -8.78 11.46 17.98
CA ASN A 338 -8.26 11.07 16.66
C ASN A 338 -6.84 11.65 16.52
N GLU A 339 -5.82 10.79 16.49
CA GLU A 339 -4.43 11.20 16.76
C GLU A 339 -3.79 12.07 15.66
N ILE A 340 -4.39 12.17 14.47
CA ILE A 340 -3.73 12.68 13.26
C ILE A 340 -4.59 13.72 12.51
N ILE A 341 -4.71 14.92 13.11
CA ILE A 341 -5.03 16.16 12.40
C ILE A 341 -4.04 17.22 12.88
N THR A 342 -2.84 17.26 12.31
CA THR A 342 -1.77 18.18 12.75
C THR A 342 -1.79 19.55 12.07
N GLY A 343 -2.71 19.77 11.14
CA GLY A 343 -2.99 21.05 10.50
C GLY A 343 -3.91 20.86 9.29
N ILE A 344 -4.97 21.64 9.20
CA ILE A 344 -5.83 21.69 8.01
C ILE A 344 -5.46 22.97 7.25
N GLU A 345 -5.26 22.90 5.93
CA GLU A 345 -5.20 24.10 5.09
C GLU A 345 -6.64 24.60 4.86
N ILE A 346 -7.18 25.37 5.82
CA ILE A 346 -8.61 25.71 5.84
C ILE A 346 -9.00 26.76 4.75
N ASP A 347 -8.04 27.30 3.99
CA ASP A 347 -8.30 28.07 2.77
C ASP A 347 -9.17 27.28 1.73
N ILE A 348 -9.29 25.94 1.86
CA ILE A 348 -10.19 25.08 1.05
C ILE A 348 -11.68 25.49 1.08
N PHE A 349 -12.14 26.22 2.10
CA PHE A 349 -13.53 26.70 2.21
C PHE A 349 -13.79 28.04 1.50
N ARG A 350 -12.76 28.73 0.99
CA ARG A 350 -12.86 30.12 0.47
C ARG A 350 -13.86 30.32 -0.68
N LYS A 351 -14.21 29.24 -1.40
CA LYS A 351 -15.17 29.25 -2.53
C LYS A 351 -16.57 28.76 -2.13
N ASN A 352 -16.87 28.62 -0.85
CA ASN A 352 -18.21 28.31 -0.40
C ASN A 352 -19.17 29.46 -0.80
N THR A 353 -20.23 29.09 -1.52
CA THR A 353 -21.28 29.96 -2.06
C THR A 353 -22.63 29.72 -1.41
N ASP A 354 -22.73 28.81 -0.44
CA ASP A 354 -23.98 28.60 0.29
C ASP A 354 -24.37 29.88 1.04
N SER A 355 -25.66 30.13 1.20
CA SER A 355 -26.20 31.16 2.09
C SER A 355 -25.94 30.89 3.58
N TYR A 356 -25.74 29.62 3.92
CA TYR A 356 -25.60 29.08 5.26
C TYR A 356 -24.45 28.09 5.27
N PHE A 357 -23.41 28.33 6.06
CA PHE A 357 -22.32 27.36 6.25
C PHE A 357 -22.00 27.15 7.74
N ASP A 358 -22.22 25.92 8.23
CA ASP A 358 -21.78 25.44 9.54
C ASP A 358 -20.45 24.70 9.41
N LEU A 359 -19.45 25.11 10.20
CA LEU A 359 -18.16 24.42 10.30
C LEU A 359 -17.97 23.83 11.70
N GLU A 360 -17.76 22.52 11.78
CA GLU A 360 -17.33 21.85 12.99
C GLU A 360 -16.07 21.01 12.75
N ILE A 361 -15.02 21.33 13.50
CA ILE A 361 -13.78 20.56 13.62
C ILE A 361 -13.54 20.34 15.12
N SER A 362 -14.15 19.30 15.69
CA SER A 362 -14.22 19.06 17.13
C SER A 362 -13.68 17.68 17.53
N TYR A 363 -13.16 17.53 18.75
CA TYR A 363 -12.58 16.27 19.25
C TYR A 363 -11.41 15.74 18.37
N THR A 364 -10.52 16.60 17.89
CA THR A 364 -9.37 16.22 17.05
C THR A 364 -8.02 16.57 17.69
N ALA A 365 -6.93 16.19 17.02
CA ALA A 365 -5.57 16.61 17.38
C ALA A 365 -5.14 17.98 16.80
N LEU A 366 -6.07 18.79 16.28
CA LEU A 366 -5.80 20.09 15.64
C LEU A 366 -4.94 21.01 16.53
N ALA A 367 -3.74 21.35 16.06
CA ALA A 367 -2.74 22.09 16.81
C ALA A 367 -2.66 23.59 16.45
N ASP A 368 -3.02 23.94 15.20
CA ASP A 368 -2.97 25.31 14.67
C ASP A 368 -4.14 25.54 13.69
N ILE A 369 -4.57 26.79 13.60
CA ILE A 369 -5.68 27.29 12.78
C ILE A 369 -5.15 28.49 12.00
N ASN A 370 -4.45 28.21 10.89
CA ASN A 370 -3.64 29.19 10.17
C ASN A 370 -4.15 29.37 8.74
N PHE A 371 -4.46 30.61 8.35
CA PHE A 371 -5.06 30.98 7.08
C PHE A 371 -4.24 32.03 6.37
N LYS A 372 -4.24 32.00 5.03
CA LYS A 372 -3.74 33.12 4.22
C LYS A 372 -4.87 34.04 3.74
N VAL A 373 -6.11 33.54 3.65
CA VAL A 373 -7.23 34.30 3.05
C VAL A 373 -8.42 34.50 4.01
N GLY A 374 -8.55 33.65 5.03
CA GLY A 374 -9.65 33.69 6.00
C GLY A 374 -10.91 32.98 5.50
N PHE A 375 -11.96 32.97 6.34
CA PHE A 375 -13.21 32.26 6.07
C PHE A 375 -14.18 33.02 5.13
N PRO A 376 -15.08 32.29 4.43
CA PRO A 376 -16.06 32.89 3.53
C PRO A 376 -17.16 33.64 4.30
N GLY A 377 -17.75 34.66 3.66
CA GLY A 377 -18.82 35.48 4.25
C GLY A 377 -20.07 34.71 4.71
N SER A 378 -20.28 33.52 4.12
CA SER A 378 -21.38 32.59 4.41
C SER A 378 -21.28 31.85 5.75
N LEU A 379 -20.08 31.79 6.34
CA LEU A 379 -19.84 31.07 7.59
C LEU A 379 -20.73 31.63 8.71
N LYS A 380 -21.55 30.76 9.30
CA LYS A 380 -22.56 31.11 10.30
C LYS A 380 -22.25 30.58 11.69
N SER A 381 -21.64 29.41 11.79
CA SER A 381 -21.13 28.84 13.02
C SER A 381 -19.76 28.20 12.79
N ALA A 382 -18.90 28.28 13.81
CA ALA A 382 -17.56 27.74 13.78
C ALA A 382 -17.25 27.06 15.13
N ASN A 383 -17.21 25.73 15.15
CA ASN A 383 -16.92 24.94 16.34
C ASN A 383 -15.55 24.26 16.23
N PHE A 384 -14.64 24.67 17.11
CA PHE A 384 -13.27 24.18 17.30
C PHE A 384 -13.05 23.69 18.74
N SER A 385 -14.08 23.11 19.36
CA SER A 385 -14.01 22.59 20.73
C SER A 385 -13.31 21.23 20.82
N TYR A 386 -12.77 20.90 22.00
CA TYR A 386 -12.11 19.61 22.30
C TYR A 386 -10.86 19.26 21.46
N ASN A 387 -10.21 20.25 20.83
CA ASN A 387 -8.94 20.09 20.14
C ASN A 387 -7.76 20.27 21.12
N LYS A 388 -7.37 19.19 21.80
CA LYS A 388 -6.41 19.23 22.93
C LYS A 388 -5.00 19.72 22.57
N SER A 389 -4.64 19.76 21.29
CA SER A 389 -3.35 20.29 20.81
C SER A 389 -3.39 21.80 20.53
N LEU A 390 -4.58 22.41 20.43
CA LEU A 390 -4.74 23.81 20.05
C LEU A 390 -4.24 24.70 21.19
N THR A 391 -3.23 25.52 20.92
CA THR A 391 -2.57 26.36 21.92
C THR A 391 -2.80 27.86 21.70
N HIS A 392 -3.06 28.25 20.45
CA HIS A 392 -3.22 29.63 20.00
C HIS A 392 -4.34 29.71 18.96
N ILE A 393 -5.04 30.83 18.90
CA ILE A 393 -5.89 31.19 17.76
C ILE A 393 -5.84 32.70 17.49
N ASP A 394 -5.86 33.08 16.21
CA ASP A 394 -6.05 34.45 15.76
C ASP A 394 -7.46 34.59 15.17
N LEU A 395 -8.31 35.44 15.75
CA LEU A 395 -9.71 35.58 15.33
C LEU A 395 -9.89 36.48 14.09
N ASP A 396 -8.81 37.08 13.56
CA ASP A 396 -8.85 37.87 12.31
C ASP A 396 -9.29 37.03 11.10
N ILE A 397 -9.17 35.69 11.19
CA ILE A 397 -9.70 34.72 10.23
C ILE A 397 -11.21 34.84 9.99
N PHE A 398 -11.95 35.42 10.97
CA PHE A 398 -13.40 35.61 10.93
C PHE A 398 -13.86 37.01 10.49
N LYS A 399 -12.95 37.97 10.26
CA LYS A 399 -13.31 39.39 10.04
C LYS A 399 -14.27 39.64 8.87
N ASN A 400 -14.22 38.77 7.86
CA ASN A 400 -15.05 38.85 6.66
C ASN A 400 -16.34 38.01 6.75
N CYS A 401 -16.57 37.29 7.86
CA CYS A 401 -17.71 36.38 8.03
C CYS A 401 -18.96 37.15 8.44
N THR A 402 -19.60 37.83 7.49
CA THR A 402 -20.76 38.71 7.76
C THR A 402 -21.96 37.98 8.35
N ASN A 403 -22.09 36.66 8.12
CA ASN A 403 -23.18 35.84 8.64
C ASN A 403 -22.86 35.15 9.98
N LEU A 404 -21.64 35.32 10.52
CA LEU A 404 -21.17 34.57 11.68
C LEU A 404 -21.94 34.96 12.95
N THR A 405 -22.57 33.97 13.57
CA THR A 405 -23.36 34.13 14.80
C THR A 405 -22.74 33.42 16.00
N LYS A 406 -21.94 32.37 15.79
CA LYS A 406 -21.41 31.52 16.86
C LYS A 406 -19.96 31.08 16.62
N ILE A 407 -19.12 31.24 17.64
CA ILE A 407 -17.77 30.66 17.71
C ILE A 407 -17.69 29.81 18.98
N GLU A 408 -17.28 28.56 18.85
CA GLU A 408 -17.03 27.64 19.96
C GLU A 408 -15.58 27.17 19.95
N LEU A 409 -14.90 27.35 21.08
CA LEU A 409 -13.52 27.00 21.34
C LEU A 409 -13.43 26.33 22.72
N ASN A 410 -14.45 25.58 23.11
CA ASN A 410 -14.58 25.02 24.46
C ASN A 410 -13.63 23.83 24.69
N ASP A 411 -13.21 23.65 25.93
CA ASP A 411 -12.54 22.44 26.42
C ASP A 411 -11.31 22.01 25.58
N ASN A 412 -10.61 22.95 24.94
CA ASN A 412 -9.34 22.66 24.27
C ASN A 412 -8.21 22.41 25.30
N GLY A 413 -8.36 22.81 26.56
CA GLY A 413 -7.49 22.47 27.71
C GLY A 413 -6.08 23.07 27.70
N ASN A 414 -5.52 23.34 26.52
CA ASN A 414 -4.20 23.91 26.28
C ASN A 414 -4.24 25.26 25.52
N LEU A 415 -5.39 25.72 25.05
CA LEU A 415 -5.53 27.02 24.40
C LEU A 415 -5.26 28.15 25.41
N PHE A 416 -4.15 28.88 25.25
CA PHE A 416 -3.73 29.95 26.18
C PHE A 416 -3.61 31.33 25.53
N VAL A 417 -3.66 31.42 24.20
CA VAL A 417 -3.61 32.68 23.44
C VAL A 417 -4.80 32.80 22.50
N VAL A 418 -5.53 33.91 22.61
CA VAL A 418 -6.56 34.34 21.67
C VAL A 418 -6.21 35.77 21.24
N LYS A 419 -6.18 36.04 19.93
CA LYS A 419 -5.82 37.35 19.35
C LYS A 419 -6.93 37.91 18.47
N SER A 420 -6.81 39.20 18.16
CA SER A 420 -7.66 39.90 17.17
C SER A 420 -9.15 39.82 17.46
N VAL A 421 -9.52 39.84 18.75
CA VAL A 421 -10.92 39.85 19.21
C VAL A 421 -11.65 41.08 18.66
N SER A 422 -10.93 42.20 18.54
CA SER A 422 -11.42 43.47 17.98
C SER A 422 -11.82 43.43 16.48
N SER A 423 -11.44 42.40 15.72
CA SER A 423 -11.88 42.21 14.33
C SER A 423 -13.08 41.27 14.16
N LEU A 424 -13.68 40.79 15.26
CA LEU A 424 -14.89 39.96 15.20
C LEU A 424 -16.08 40.72 14.58
N PRO A 425 -16.90 40.06 13.74
CA PRO A 425 -18.03 40.71 13.11
C PRO A 425 -19.13 41.05 14.14
N LYS A 426 -19.69 42.26 14.04
CA LYS A 426 -20.80 42.76 14.92
C LYS A 426 -22.08 41.90 14.94
N GLY A 427 -22.20 40.95 14.01
CA GLY A 427 -23.30 39.98 13.94
C GLY A 427 -23.12 38.76 14.87
N LEU A 428 -21.93 38.60 15.46
CA LEU A 428 -21.64 37.52 16.41
C LEU A 428 -22.53 37.64 17.65
N LYS A 429 -23.09 36.51 18.09
CA LYS A 429 -24.00 36.41 19.23
C LYS A 429 -23.44 35.53 20.35
N GLU A 430 -22.55 34.59 20.02
CA GLU A 430 -22.07 33.56 20.92
C GLU A 430 -20.56 33.37 20.73
N LEU A 431 -19.80 33.54 21.80
CA LEU A 431 -18.35 33.28 21.87
C LEU A 431 -18.05 32.41 23.09
N HIS A 432 -17.76 31.14 22.86
CA HIS A 432 -17.55 30.16 23.92
C HIS A 432 -16.08 29.74 23.98
N LEU A 433 -15.47 29.96 25.15
CA LEU A 433 -14.03 29.84 25.43
C LEU A 433 -13.79 29.17 26.80
N GLN A 434 -14.77 28.43 27.32
CA GLN A 434 -14.68 27.76 28.63
C GLN A 434 -13.75 26.54 28.57
N GLY A 435 -13.18 26.10 29.70
CA GLY A 435 -12.39 24.86 29.74
C GLY A 435 -11.00 24.94 29.08
N ASN A 436 -10.44 26.15 28.96
CA ASN A 436 -9.18 26.42 28.28
C ASN A 436 -8.06 26.73 29.30
N LYS A 437 -6.93 27.27 28.83
CA LYS A 437 -5.77 27.68 29.65
C LYS A 437 -5.50 29.18 29.51
N LEU A 438 -6.55 29.97 29.32
CA LEU A 438 -6.44 31.42 29.19
C LEU A 438 -5.95 32.03 30.50
N THR A 439 -5.00 32.95 30.43
CA THR A 439 -4.54 33.71 31.60
C THR A 439 -5.51 34.85 31.92
N TYR A 440 -5.50 35.37 33.15
CA TYR A 440 -6.29 36.57 33.49
C TYR A 440 -5.96 37.77 32.58
N VAL A 441 -4.71 37.88 32.09
CA VAL A 441 -4.30 38.89 31.11
C VAL A 441 -5.01 38.67 29.77
N THR A 442 -5.05 37.42 29.29
CA THR A 442 -5.76 37.06 28.06
C THR A 442 -7.27 37.31 28.19
N VAL A 443 -7.88 36.91 29.31
CA VAL A 443 -9.30 37.15 29.62
C VAL A 443 -9.63 38.65 29.68
N ASN A 444 -8.80 39.44 30.38
CA ASN A 444 -8.95 40.91 30.42
C ASN A 444 -8.90 41.52 29.02
N ASN A 445 -7.92 41.13 28.19
CA ASN A 445 -7.78 41.64 26.82
C ASN A 445 -8.99 41.28 25.94
N ILE A 446 -9.50 40.04 26.03
CA ILE A 446 -10.72 39.61 25.32
C ILE A 446 -11.90 40.51 25.70
N LEU A 447 -12.12 40.73 27.00
CA LEU A 447 -13.24 41.56 27.49
C LEU A 447 -13.10 43.02 27.03
N ILE A 448 -11.90 43.59 27.13
CA ILE A 448 -11.59 44.96 26.70
C ILE A 448 -11.82 45.15 25.20
N ASP A 449 -11.47 44.17 24.37
CA ASP A 449 -11.68 44.24 22.92
C ASP A 449 -13.16 44.03 22.52
N LEU A 450 -13.88 43.15 23.21
CA LEU A 450 -15.33 42.98 23.01
C LEU A 450 -16.12 44.24 23.37
N ASP A 451 -15.72 44.96 24.44
CA ASP A 451 -16.43 46.18 24.87
C ASP A 451 -16.33 47.33 23.84
N LYS A 452 -15.37 47.27 22.91
CA LYS A 452 -15.20 48.22 21.80
C LYS A 452 -16.09 47.93 20.58
N ILE A 453 -16.74 46.76 20.52
CA ILE A 453 -17.55 46.34 19.37
C ILE A 453 -19.05 46.57 19.68
N GLU A 454 -19.78 47.11 18.70
CA GLU A 454 -21.22 47.33 18.78
C GLU A 454 -22.01 46.06 18.38
N PHE A 455 -22.10 45.10 19.30
CA PHE A 455 -22.96 43.92 19.14
C PHE A 455 -24.45 44.26 19.38
N THR A 456 -25.34 43.51 18.72
CA THR A 456 -26.80 43.61 18.95
C THR A 456 -27.31 42.66 20.05
N ALA A 457 -26.59 41.56 20.27
CA ALA A 457 -26.76 40.60 21.37
C ALA A 457 -25.44 39.84 21.51
N LEU A 458 -25.04 39.48 22.73
CA LEU A 458 -23.83 38.69 22.94
C LEU A 458 -23.94 37.80 24.19
N THR A 459 -23.46 36.56 24.06
CA THR A 459 -23.17 35.61 25.13
C THR A 459 -21.69 35.24 25.05
N VAL A 460 -20.98 35.32 26.17
CA VAL A 460 -19.57 34.97 26.29
C VAL A 460 -19.36 34.02 27.46
N THR A 461 -18.74 32.87 27.23
CA THR A 461 -18.33 31.95 28.32
C THR A 461 -16.80 31.84 28.37
N LEU A 462 -16.21 32.22 29.50
CA LEU A 462 -14.76 32.27 29.75
C LEU A 462 -14.39 31.54 31.06
N ASN A 463 -15.33 30.83 31.68
CA ASN A 463 -15.14 30.10 32.94
C ASN A 463 -14.42 28.74 32.77
N ASN A 464 -14.15 28.09 33.89
CA ASN A 464 -13.48 26.80 34.00
C ASN A 464 -12.07 26.78 33.37
N GLN A 465 -11.29 27.86 33.52
CA GLN A 465 -9.91 27.86 33.01
C GLN A 465 -9.00 26.95 33.88
N ASN A 466 -8.02 26.31 33.23
CA ASN A 466 -7.04 25.36 33.80
C ASN A 466 -6.10 26.03 34.85
N GLN A 467 -6.20 27.35 35.01
CA GLN A 467 -6.08 28.05 36.30
C GLN A 467 -7.16 29.15 36.31
N PRO A 468 -7.94 29.35 37.39
CA PRO A 468 -9.03 30.33 37.41
C PRO A 468 -8.58 31.74 36.99
N ALA A 469 -9.17 32.26 35.93
CA ALA A 469 -8.74 33.48 35.24
C ALA A 469 -9.69 34.66 35.50
N VAL A 470 -9.97 34.92 36.78
CA VAL A 470 -10.91 35.96 37.23
C VAL A 470 -10.52 37.35 36.65
N PRO A 471 -11.44 38.06 35.98
CA PRO A 471 -11.15 39.38 35.42
C PRO A 471 -10.78 40.41 36.48
N THR A 472 -9.86 41.31 36.14
CA THR A 472 -9.32 42.34 37.05
C THR A 472 -9.08 43.66 36.33
N GLY A 473 -9.03 44.78 37.08
CA GLY A 473 -8.76 46.11 36.53
C GLY A 473 -9.69 46.47 35.37
N ASP A 474 -9.12 46.95 34.27
CA ASP A 474 -9.86 47.35 33.06
C ASP A 474 -10.67 46.20 32.44
N GLY A 475 -10.23 44.94 32.60
CA GLY A 475 -11.00 43.77 32.15
C GLY A 475 -12.28 43.53 32.95
N LEU A 476 -12.25 43.82 34.25
CA LEU A 476 -13.45 43.80 35.10
C LEU A 476 -14.39 44.97 34.78
N ILE A 477 -13.84 46.15 34.47
CA ILE A 477 -14.63 47.30 34.00
C ILE A 477 -15.34 46.94 32.68
N ALA A 478 -14.60 46.40 31.70
CA ALA A 478 -15.15 45.95 30.42
C ALA A 478 -16.23 44.87 30.58
N LYS A 479 -16.03 43.87 31.46
CA LYS A 479 -17.07 42.89 31.82
C LYS A 479 -18.35 43.56 32.33
N ASN A 480 -18.22 44.53 33.23
CA ASN A 480 -19.38 45.22 33.79
C ASN A 480 -20.09 46.10 32.74
N ASN A 481 -19.35 46.74 31.83
CA ASN A 481 -19.90 47.50 30.71
C ASN A 481 -20.70 46.58 29.75
N LEU A 482 -20.15 45.42 29.40
CA LEU A 482 -20.82 44.42 28.56
C LEU A 482 -22.11 43.90 29.22
N ILE A 483 -22.10 43.62 30.52
CA ILE A 483 -23.30 43.24 31.29
C ILE A 483 -24.33 44.39 31.33
N ALA A 484 -23.88 45.65 31.50
CA ALA A 484 -24.75 46.82 31.48
C ALA A 484 -25.38 47.08 30.09
N LYS A 485 -24.72 46.65 29.00
CA LYS A 485 -25.29 46.59 27.64
C LYS A 485 -26.34 45.47 27.45
N GLY A 486 -26.56 44.63 28.46
CA GLY A 486 -27.51 43.52 28.45
C GLY A 486 -26.95 42.19 27.95
N PHE A 487 -25.62 42.05 27.86
CA PHE A 487 -24.97 40.83 27.37
C PHE A 487 -24.71 39.82 28.50
N SER A 488 -24.71 38.53 28.17
CA SER A 488 -24.46 37.45 29.12
C SER A 488 -22.96 37.13 29.18
N ILE A 489 -22.26 37.58 30.22
CA ILE A 489 -20.80 37.41 30.36
C ILE A 489 -20.47 36.53 31.57
N ILE A 490 -20.08 35.29 31.30
CA ILE A 490 -19.73 34.28 32.30
C ILE A 490 -18.20 34.12 32.33
N THR A 491 -17.60 34.23 33.52
CA THR A 491 -16.16 34.06 33.77
C THR A 491 -15.96 33.21 35.01
N ASP A 492 -14.70 32.84 35.30
CA ASP A 492 -14.29 32.44 36.65
C ASP A 492 -14.54 33.57 37.69
#